data_AF-A0A7X4KB92-F1
#
_entry.id   AF-A0A7X4KB92-F1
#
_cell.length_a   1.000
_cell.length_b   1.000
_cell.length_c   1.000
_cell.angle_alpha   90.00
_cell.angle_beta   90.00
_cell.angle_gamma   90.00
#
_symmetry.space_group_name_H-M   'P 1'
#
loop_
_entity.id
_entity.type
_entity.pdbx_description
1 polymer ?
#
loop_
_entity_poly.entity_id
_entity_poly.type
_entity_poly.pdbx_seq_one_letter_code
_entity_poly.pdbx_strand_id
1 'polypeptide(L)'
;MIRPLITLSTLLMLSPAWACSCSPLPEVGFVHADLDRLPANARGALFLAKDDKLKPTAFYITTNAQPGPLKAQLSWPDLGAKGKAQRYLARVAPVGGFKPGAHYTIRYMNNKERWRYPAQTDFFIDAEPLKLDGAGAQLVLDGAPARQLLQLATNSGMCSSQQPAVVQNFHYELPAAYQPYKSAVYYRTDFDGDPVPPYSGSLCGDRAFGATAMGDAREVVYNNCETPKGRVSIQGWAALLEVEDSVRPTNVLTSDLSAAQAGSCTAFGILKEALATHDQQRISNAACHISGAEYADRKSGLPQDAPTAAEMLDFARNSATTPRACVLSAMTTVLTHMPEPAEPLGQRLGQIIGAGLTSTDAAVVDAALIELSQSVGYISMNGWRDKNGAQRMQTMLEPALPALVKLLLSGQAVSRTAMPLAELIGHAGNKAHRYIPELLAAAESPAATSSEALAALSLIAPDDPRVQSLQRTIKPLTLDSTQP
;
A
#
# COMPACT_ATOMS: atom_id res chain seq x y z
N MET A 1 0.53 -24.55 -46.84
CA MET A 1 1.66 -23.89 -46.15
C MET A 1 1.16 -22.88 -45.11
N ILE A 2 0.35 -23.30 -44.13
CA ILE A 2 -0.29 -22.41 -43.13
C ILE A 2 0.02 -22.86 -41.68
N ARG A 3 0.69 -24.00 -41.50
CA ARG A 3 1.00 -24.57 -40.17
C ARG A 3 2.21 -24.00 -39.41
N PRO A 4 3.18 -23.26 -39.98
CA PRO A 4 4.29 -22.73 -39.17
C PRO A 4 4.03 -21.34 -38.55
N LEU A 5 2.89 -20.70 -38.84
CA LEU A 5 2.59 -19.34 -38.34
C LEU A 5 1.85 -19.30 -37.01
N ILE A 6 1.22 -20.40 -36.58
CA ILE A 6 0.47 -20.45 -35.31
C ILE A 6 1.38 -20.71 -34.10
N THR A 7 2.56 -21.29 -34.30
CA THR A 7 3.53 -21.58 -33.23
C THR A 7 4.39 -20.39 -32.82
N LEU A 8 4.45 -19.31 -33.60
CA LEU A 8 5.22 -18.11 -33.25
C LEU A 8 4.41 -17.12 -32.38
N SER A 9 3.07 -17.12 -32.51
CA SER A 9 2.17 -16.25 -31.74
C SER A 9 2.00 -16.69 -30.28
N THR A 10 2.20 -17.97 -29.98
CA THR A 10 2.17 -18.50 -28.60
C THR A 10 3.48 -18.27 -27.84
N LEU A 11 4.61 -18.04 -28.53
CA LEU A 11 5.91 -17.74 -27.91
C LEU A 11 6.08 -16.27 -27.53
N LEU A 12 5.31 -15.35 -28.12
CA LEU A 12 5.35 -13.91 -27.78
C LEU A 12 4.40 -13.51 -26.64
N MET A 13 3.57 -14.43 -26.14
CA MET A 13 2.67 -14.20 -24.98
C MET A 13 3.26 -14.72 -23.66
N LEU A 14 4.47 -15.29 -23.67
CA LEU A 14 5.14 -15.91 -22.51
C LEU A 14 6.23 -15.04 -21.87
N SER A 15 6.09 -13.71 -21.89
CA SER A 15 7.01 -12.83 -21.18
C SER A 15 6.30 -11.73 -20.39
N PRO A 16 5.73 -12.02 -19.21
CA PRO A 16 5.57 -11.02 -18.16
C PRO A 16 6.83 -10.99 -17.27
N ALA A 17 8.03 -11.16 -17.82
CA ALA A 17 9.28 -10.92 -17.07
C ALA A 17 9.51 -9.42 -16.74
N TRP A 18 8.55 -8.57 -17.10
CA TRP A 18 8.52 -7.14 -16.81
C TRP A 18 7.71 -6.79 -15.54
N ALA A 19 7.10 -7.77 -14.86
CA ALA A 19 6.23 -7.52 -13.70
C ALA A 19 6.96 -6.85 -12.52
N CYS A 20 8.30 -6.94 -12.47
CA CYS A 20 9.14 -6.29 -11.46
C CYS A 20 10.14 -5.28 -12.03
N SER A 21 9.98 -4.88 -13.30
CA SER A 21 10.79 -3.82 -13.89
C SER A 21 10.31 -2.48 -13.36
N CYS A 22 10.81 -2.07 -12.19
CA CYS A 22 10.77 -0.66 -11.83
C CYS A 22 11.59 0.08 -12.90
N SER A 23 10.98 0.97 -13.68
CA SER A 23 11.73 1.85 -14.59
C SER A 23 12.15 3.08 -13.77
N PRO A 24 13.36 3.10 -13.16
CA PRO A 24 13.75 4.23 -12.33
C PRO A 24 13.80 5.47 -13.20
N LEU A 25 13.01 6.48 -12.84
CA LEU A 25 13.19 7.81 -13.40
C LEU A 25 14.53 8.37 -12.87
N PRO A 26 15.27 9.15 -13.68
CA PRO A 26 16.45 9.83 -13.18
C PRO A 26 16.12 10.65 -11.92
N GLU A 27 16.91 10.46 -10.87
CA GLU A 27 16.80 11.22 -9.61
C GLU A 27 17.33 12.64 -9.82
N VAL A 28 16.50 13.48 -10.42
CA VAL A 28 16.81 14.86 -10.78
C VAL A 28 15.60 15.74 -10.50
N GLY A 29 15.81 16.99 -10.08
CA GLY A 29 14.76 17.98 -9.83
C GLY A 29 14.74 18.49 -8.39
N PHE A 30 13.70 19.25 -8.03
CA PHE A 30 13.52 19.81 -6.69
C PHE A 30 12.97 18.75 -5.73
N VAL A 31 13.78 18.33 -4.75
CA VAL A 31 13.46 17.16 -3.90
C VAL A 31 12.30 17.41 -2.93
N HIS A 32 12.03 18.68 -2.60
CA HIS A 32 10.92 19.12 -1.75
C HIS A 32 10.00 20.10 -2.52
N ALA A 33 9.68 19.77 -3.76
CA ALA A 33 8.85 20.64 -4.62
C ALA A 33 7.42 20.84 -4.10
N ASP A 34 6.95 19.94 -3.25
CA ASP A 34 5.66 19.93 -2.54
C ASP A 34 5.66 20.75 -1.24
N LEU A 35 6.81 21.31 -0.85
CA LEU A 35 6.91 22.15 0.33
C LEU A 35 6.42 23.56 0.02
N ASP A 36 5.29 23.96 0.61
CA ASP A 36 4.69 25.28 0.37
C ASP A 36 5.39 26.43 1.09
N ARG A 37 6.33 26.15 2.01
CA ARG A 37 6.98 27.19 2.82
C ARG A 37 8.38 26.85 3.31
N LEU A 38 9.22 27.87 3.47
CA LEU A 38 10.57 27.78 4.02
C LEU A 38 10.79 28.86 5.11
N PRO A 39 11.67 28.63 6.10
CA PRO A 39 11.93 29.60 7.15
C PRO A 39 12.65 30.85 6.63
N ALA A 40 12.57 31.95 7.38
CA ALA A 40 13.18 33.24 6.99
C ALA A 40 14.70 33.17 6.73
N ASN A 41 15.39 32.21 7.36
CA ASN A 41 16.82 31.96 7.21
C ASN A 41 17.15 30.83 6.23
N ALA A 42 16.22 30.42 5.37
CA ALA A 42 16.49 29.50 4.27
C ALA A 42 17.56 30.07 3.32
N ARG A 43 18.49 29.21 2.93
CA ARG A 43 19.66 29.53 2.10
C ARG A 43 19.49 29.10 0.65
N GLY A 44 18.48 28.29 0.35
CA GLY A 44 18.12 27.86 -1.00
C GLY A 44 17.17 26.67 -0.98
N ALA A 45 16.45 26.46 -2.08
CA ALA A 45 15.66 25.25 -2.31
C ALA A 45 16.57 24.12 -2.84
N LEU A 46 16.37 22.89 -2.39
CA LEU A 46 17.23 21.77 -2.76
C LEU A 46 16.89 21.22 -4.14
N PHE A 47 17.90 21.13 -4.99
CA PHE A 47 17.86 20.58 -6.34
C PHE A 47 18.86 19.44 -6.48
N LEU A 48 18.36 18.26 -6.85
CA LEU A 48 19.16 17.09 -7.18
C LEU A 48 19.54 17.16 -8.66
N ALA A 49 20.84 17.15 -8.95
CA ALA A 49 21.43 17.25 -10.27
C ALA A 49 21.98 15.90 -10.74
N LYS A 50 22.00 15.69 -12.05
CA LYS A 50 22.54 14.48 -12.69
C LYS A 50 24.06 14.36 -12.55
N ASP A 51 24.76 15.50 -12.48
CA ASP A 51 26.20 15.59 -12.35
C ASP A 51 26.61 16.88 -11.62
N ASP A 52 27.91 17.10 -11.46
CA ASP A 52 28.50 18.27 -10.79
C ASP A 52 28.61 19.52 -11.68
N LYS A 53 28.05 19.51 -12.90
CA LYS A 53 28.16 20.60 -13.88
C LYS A 53 27.00 21.58 -13.83
N LEU A 54 26.18 21.53 -12.77
CA LEU A 54 25.05 22.42 -12.58
C LEU A 54 25.49 23.89 -12.56
N LYS A 55 24.87 24.73 -13.40
CA LYS A 55 25.18 26.17 -13.49
C LYS A 55 24.03 27.01 -12.94
N PRO A 56 24.30 28.13 -12.23
CA PRO A 56 23.25 29.01 -11.73
C PRO A 56 22.35 29.56 -12.86
N THR A 57 22.91 29.81 -14.05
CA THR A 57 22.16 30.31 -15.22
C THR A 57 21.11 29.35 -15.79
N ALA A 58 21.09 28.10 -15.32
CA ALA A 58 20.06 27.13 -15.71
C ALA A 58 18.73 27.33 -14.95
N PHE A 59 18.71 28.24 -13.96
CA PHE A 59 17.55 28.49 -13.11
C PHE A 59 16.91 29.84 -13.41
N TYR A 60 15.58 29.84 -13.44
CA TYR A 60 14.73 31.02 -13.54
C TYR A 60 14.00 31.20 -12.21
N ILE A 61 14.23 32.32 -11.55
CA ILE A 61 13.66 32.64 -10.23
C ILE A 61 12.78 33.87 -10.35
N THR A 62 11.54 33.80 -9.88
CA THR A 62 10.63 34.94 -9.77
C THR A 62 10.11 35.09 -8.35
N THR A 63 9.70 36.30 -7.98
CA THR A 63 9.11 36.59 -6.68
C THR A 63 8.03 37.66 -6.79
N ASN A 64 7.10 37.69 -5.85
CA ASN A 64 6.13 38.78 -5.72
C ASN A 64 6.72 40.06 -5.07
N ALA A 65 7.92 39.99 -4.48
CA ALA A 65 8.54 41.13 -3.79
C ALA A 65 9.19 42.16 -4.71
N GLN A 66 9.49 41.80 -5.97
CA GLN A 66 10.06 42.72 -6.95
C GLN A 66 9.78 42.26 -8.39
N PRO A 67 9.67 43.19 -9.35
CA PRO A 67 9.42 42.85 -10.74
C PRO A 67 10.65 42.18 -11.40
N GLY A 68 10.37 41.22 -12.29
CA GLY A 68 11.36 40.57 -13.13
C GLY A 68 12.11 39.39 -12.49
N PRO A 69 12.87 38.64 -13.29
CA PRO A 69 13.58 37.46 -12.82
C PRO A 69 14.82 37.82 -12.00
N LEU A 70 15.10 37.01 -10.98
CA LEU A 70 16.28 37.12 -10.12
C LEU A 70 17.42 36.26 -10.67
N LYS A 71 18.66 36.73 -10.51
CA LYS A 71 19.84 35.90 -10.77
C LYS A 71 19.93 34.81 -9.70
N ALA A 72 20.14 33.57 -10.11
CA ALA A 72 20.37 32.47 -9.18
C ALA A 72 21.83 32.42 -8.69
N GLN A 73 22.01 31.89 -7.51
CA GLN A 73 23.26 31.40 -6.94
C GLN A 73 23.06 29.96 -6.47
N LEU A 74 24.15 29.22 -6.41
CA LEU A 74 24.15 27.84 -5.95
C LEU A 74 25.04 27.71 -4.71
N SER A 75 24.66 26.83 -3.78
CA SER A 75 25.50 26.39 -2.66
C SER A 75 25.32 24.87 -2.44
N TRP A 76 26.22 24.20 -1.73
CA TRP A 76 26.27 22.73 -1.64
C TRP A 76 26.33 22.32 -0.17
N PRO A 77 25.25 21.74 0.40
CA PRO A 77 25.28 21.24 1.77
C PRO A 77 26.18 20.00 1.89
N ASP A 78 26.75 19.80 3.08
CA ASP A 78 27.48 18.59 3.44
C ASP A 78 26.53 17.54 4.05
N LEU A 79 26.42 16.40 3.37
CA LEU A 79 25.60 15.27 3.84
C LEU A 79 26.34 14.38 4.85
N GLY A 80 27.57 14.75 5.22
CA GLY A 80 28.39 14.00 6.19
C GLY A 80 28.76 12.61 5.71
N ALA A 81 28.77 12.36 4.40
CA ALA A 81 29.14 11.07 3.81
C ALA A 81 30.67 10.97 3.73
N LYS A 82 31.28 10.03 4.46
CA LYS A 82 32.74 9.85 4.46
C LYS A 82 33.25 9.60 3.04
N GLY A 83 34.06 10.52 2.51
CA GLY A 83 34.97 10.26 1.38
C GLY A 83 34.57 10.76 -0.01
N LYS A 84 33.44 11.45 -0.23
CA LYS A 84 33.16 12.11 -1.53
C LYS A 84 32.35 13.41 -1.35
N ALA A 85 32.81 14.49 -1.99
CA ALA A 85 31.97 15.68 -2.17
C ALA A 85 30.78 15.31 -3.06
N GLN A 86 29.59 15.24 -2.47
CA GLN A 86 28.36 14.91 -3.18
C GLN A 86 27.82 16.16 -3.87
N ARG A 87 28.51 16.60 -4.94
CA ARG A 87 28.18 17.81 -5.71
C ARG A 87 26.90 17.72 -6.55
N TYR A 88 26.09 16.69 -6.31
CA TYR A 88 24.84 16.46 -7.00
C TYR A 88 23.63 17.02 -6.24
N LEU A 89 23.75 17.43 -4.97
CA LEU A 89 22.69 18.17 -4.27
C LEU A 89 23.10 19.63 -4.11
N ALA A 90 22.35 20.54 -4.73
CA ALA A 90 22.61 21.98 -4.68
C ALA A 90 21.42 22.73 -4.08
N ARG A 91 21.70 23.75 -3.28
CA ARG A 91 20.74 24.79 -2.91
C ARG A 91 20.69 25.83 -4.00
N VAL A 92 19.50 26.12 -4.48
CA VAL A 92 19.22 27.18 -5.46
C VAL A 92 18.56 28.35 -4.74
N ALA A 93 19.16 29.53 -4.82
CA ALA A 93 18.64 30.74 -4.20
C ALA A 93 18.84 31.95 -5.13
N PRO A 94 18.08 33.03 -4.95
CA PRO A 94 18.42 34.30 -5.59
C PRO A 94 19.70 34.89 -4.99
N VAL A 95 20.47 35.60 -5.82
CA VAL A 95 21.58 36.46 -5.35
C VAL A 95 21.03 37.47 -4.36
N GLY A 96 21.62 37.55 -3.17
CA GLY A 96 21.13 38.38 -2.06
C GLY A 96 20.15 37.68 -1.12
N GLY A 97 19.86 36.39 -1.34
CA GLY A 97 19.05 35.56 -0.46
C GLY A 97 17.54 35.79 -0.60
N PHE A 98 16.78 34.91 0.05
CA PHE A 98 15.33 35.02 0.12
C PHE A 98 14.88 36.18 1.02
N LYS A 99 13.78 36.84 0.66
CA LYS A 99 13.15 37.90 1.47
C LYS A 99 12.05 37.30 2.34
N PRO A 100 12.07 37.51 3.67
CA PRO A 100 10.99 37.10 4.54
C PRO A 100 9.65 37.68 4.10
N GLY A 101 8.59 36.87 4.14
CA GLY A 101 7.24 37.24 3.74
C GLY A 101 6.97 37.23 2.23
N ALA A 102 7.94 36.84 1.41
CA ALA A 102 7.79 36.81 -0.05
C ALA A 102 7.54 35.39 -0.57
N HIS A 103 6.84 35.31 -1.69
CA HIS A 103 6.60 34.08 -2.43
C HIS A 103 7.60 33.95 -3.57
N TYR A 104 8.14 32.76 -3.78
CA TYR A 104 9.16 32.48 -4.78
C TYR A 104 8.81 31.25 -5.61
N THR A 105 8.94 31.39 -6.92
CA THR A 105 8.91 30.27 -7.86
C THR A 105 10.30 30.09 -8.47
N ILE A 106 10.82 28.87 -8.42
CA ILE A 106 12.11 28.50 -9.03
C ILE A 106 11.88 27.41 -10.06
N ARG A 107 12.32 27.64 -11.30
CA ARG A 107 12.23 26.68 -12.40
C ARG A 107 13.59 26.37 -13.00
N TYR A 108 13.88 25.09 -13.21
CA TYR A 108 15.02 24.63 -13.98
C TYR A 108 14.68 24.58 -15.47
N MET A 109 15.46 25.28 -16.29
CA MET A 109 15.12 25.55 -17.70
C MET A 109 15.57 24.46 -18.68
N ASN A 110 16.49 23.56 -18.28
CA ASN A 110 17.03 22.53 -19.17
C ASN A 110 16.35 21.16 -19.00
N ASN A 111 15.09 21.12 -18.56
CA ASN A 111 14.38 19.85 -18.43
C ASN A 111 13.84 19.37 -19.80
N LYS A 112 14.38 18.27 -20.31
CA LYS A 112 13.95 17.60 -21.55
C LYS A 112 13.54 16.14 -21.34
N GLU A 113 13.68 15.63 -20.12
CA GLU A 113 13.46 14.22 -19.77
C GLU A 113 12.33 14.13 -18.74
N ARG A 114 11.71 12.95 -18.60
CA ARG A 114 10.81 12.70 -17.48
C ARG A 114 11.67 12.41 -16.25
N TRP A 115 11.61 13.27 -15.24
CA TRP A 115 12.36 13.13 -14.01
C TRP A 115 11.51 12.66 -12.85
N ARG A 116 12.20 12.15 -11.83
CA ARG A 116 11.57 11.76 -10.58
C ARG A 116 11.00 12.94 -9.80
N TYR A 117 11.75 14.04 -9.71
CA TYR A 117 11.32 15.24 -9.00
C TYR A 117 10.90 16.34 -9.98
N PRO A 118 9.96 17.22 -9.59
CA PRO A 118 9.56 18.34 -10.42
C PRO A 118 10.74 19.26 -10.78
N ALA A 119 10.73 19.80 -12.00
CA ALA A 119 11.69 20.81 -12.43
C ALA A 119 11.33 22.23 -11.96
N GLN A 120 10.26 22.37 -11.17
CA GLN A 120 9.80 23.62 -10.59
C GLN A 120 9.41 23.39 -9.13
N THR A 121 9.66 24.39 -8.29
CA THR A 121 9.15 24.48 -6.91
C THR A 121 8.60 25.89 -6.68
N ASP A 122 7.64 26.00 -5.79
CA ASP A 122 6.95 27.24 -5.45
C ASP A 122 6.69 27.26 -3.94
N PHE A 123 7.11 28.31 -3.25
CA PHE A 123 7.00 28.37 -1.80
C PHE A 123 6.98 29.80 -1.26
N PHE A 124 6.43 29.94 -0.05
CA PHE A 124 6.47 31.16 0.75
C PHE A 124 7.64 31.16 1.73
N ILE A 125 8.28 32.32 1.94
CA ILE A 125 9.30 32.47 2.98
C ILE A 125 8.64 33.02 4.24
N ASP A 126 8.70 32.27 5.32
CA ASP A 126 8.17 32.69 6.61
C ASP A 126 8.84 33.97 7.12
N ALA A 127 8.13 34.70 7.98
CA ALA A 127 8.66 35.90 8.61
C ALA A 127 9.74 35.55 9.67
N GLU A 128 9.56 34.43 10.36
CA GLU A 128 10.42 34.01 11.46
C GLU A 128 11.52 33.03 10.99
N PRO A 129 12.76 33.18 11.49
CA PRO A 129 13.83 32.23 11.19
C PRO A 129 13.62 30.93 11.96
N LEU A 130 14.08 29.82 11.39
CA LEU A 130 14.23 28.57 12.13
C LEU A 130 15.32 28.76 13.19
N LYS A 131 14.93 28.69 14.47
CA LYS A 131 15.85 28.75 15.60
C LYS A 131 16.42 27.36 15.87
N LEU A 132 17.74 27.26 15.79
CA LEU A 132 18.50 26.00 15.89
C LEU A 132 19.22 25.84 17.25
N ASP A 133 18.85 26.65 18.22
CA ASP A 133 19.46 26.84 19.54
C ASP A 133 18.98 25.82 20.60
N GLY A 134 18.20 24.82 20.19
CA GLY A 134 17.73 23.72 21.04
C GLY A 134 18.51 22.40 20.87
N ALA A 135 18.09 21.38 21.61
CA ALA A 135 18.53 20.01 21.37
C ALA A 135 18.21 19.61 19.92
N GLY A 136 19.16 18.96 19.24
CA GLY A 136 18.93 18.41 17.90
C GLY A 136 17.91 17.27 17.92
N ALA A 137 17.54 16.77 16.74
CA ALA A 137 16.70 15.58 16.64
C ALA A 137 17.25 14.42 17.47
N GLN A 138 16.36 13.65 18.09
CA GLN A 138 16.70 12.46 18.85
C GLN A 138 16.12 11.23 18.14
N LEU A 139 16.77 10.08 18.29
CA LEU A 139 16.18 8.80 17.98
C LEU A 139 15.50 8.23 19.23
N VAL A 140 14.31 7.67 19.04
CA VAL A 140 13.51 7.02 20.10
C VAL A 140 13.06 5.65 19.60
N LEU A 141 13.22 4.61 20.43
CA LEU A 141 12.72 3.25 20.13
C LEU A 141 11.20 3.19 20.33
N ASP A 142 10.50 2.58 19.37
CA ASP A 142 9.06 2.35 19.42
C ASP A 142 8.74 1.00 20.08
N GLY A 143 9.03 0.91 21.37
CA GLY A 143 8.86 -0.32 22.15
C GLY A 143 10.02 -1.31 21.98
N ALA A 144 9.79 -2.56 22.40
CA ALA A 144 10.78 -3.63 22.32
C ALA A 144 10.80 -4.28 20.92
N PRO A 145 11.89 -4.96 20.54
CA PRO A 145 11.92 -5.76 19.32
C PRO A 145 10.80 -6.80 19.32
N ALA A 146 10.13 -6.95 18.17
CA ALA A 146 9.00 -7.86 18.04
C ALA A 146 9.02 -8.57 16.68
N ARG A 147 8.44 -9.78 16.64
CA ARG A 147 8.16 -10.47 15.39
C ARG A 147 6.96 -9.82 14.71
N GLN A 148 7.15 -9.38 13.46
CA GLN A 148 6.18 -8.64 12.66
C GLN A 148 6.18 -9.15 11.22
N LEU A 149 5.12 -8.85 10.48
CA LEU A 149 5.10 -9.03 9.03
C LEU A 149 5.63 -7.75 8.39
N LEU A 150 6.68 -7.91 7.59
CA LEU A 150 7.39 -6.82 6.94
C LEU A 150 7.43 -7.07 5.43
N GLN A 151 7.16 -6.04 4.64
CA GLN A 151 7.24 -6.15 3.19
C GLN A 151 8.70 -6.22 2.76
N LEU A 152 9.12 -7.38 2.25
CA LEU A 152 10.49 -7.66 1.84
C LEU A 152 10.56 -8.14 0.40
N ALA A 153 11.72 -7.97 -0.23
CA ALA A 153 12.00 -8.54 -1.54
C ALA A 153 11.88 -10.07 -1.48
N THR A 154 11.35 -10.68 -2.54
CA THR A 154 11.24 -12.13 -2.62
C THR A 154 12.05 -12.74 -3.74
N ASN A 155 12.32 -14.04 -3.59
CA ASN A 155 12.90 -14.89 -4.62
C ASN A 155 11.84 -15.64 -5.45
N SER A 156 10.54 -15.46 -5.17
CA SER A 156 9.44 -16.29 -5.69
C SER A 156 8.79 -15.80 -7.00
N GLY A 157 9.46 -14.93 -7.77
CA GLY A 157 8.93 -14.41 -9.04
C GLY A 157 7.92 -13.26 -8.88
N MET A 158 7.45 -12.99 -7.65
CA MET A 158 6.89 -11.69 -7.28
C MET A 158 8.02 -10.70 -6.95
N CYS A 159 7.71 -9.41 -6.87
CA CYS A 159 8.72 -8.44 -6.49
C CYS A 159 8.92 -8.50 -4.97
N SER A 160 7.86 -8.24 -4.22
CA SER A 160 7.90 -8.24 -2.75
C SER A 160 6.74 -9.04 -2.18
N SER A 161 6.91 -9.50 -0.95
CA SER A 161 5.88 -10.16 -0.15
C SER A 161 5.98 -9.77 1.31
N GLN A 162 4.93 -10.04 2.08
CA GLN A 162 4.94 -9.85 3.53
C GLN A 162 5.64 -11.06 4.15
N GLN A 163 6.79 -10.84 4.77
CA GLN A 163 7.61 -11.89 5.33
C GLN A 163 7.74 -11.69 6.84
N PRO A 164 7.70 -12.77 7.64
CA PRO A 164 8.03 -12.73 9.05
C PRO A 164 9.46 -12.21 9.26
N ALA A 165 9.61 -11.18 10.09
CA ALA A 165 10.90 -10.62 10.49
C ALA A 165 10.90 -10.27 11.98
N VAL A 166 12.07 -10.27 12.61
CA VAL A 166 12.24 -9.56 13.88
C VAL A 166 12.55 -8.11 13.58
N VAL A 167 11.77 -7.22 14.16
CA VAL A 167 11.73 -5.80 13.85
C VAL A 167 11.91 -4.98 15.11
N GLN A 168 12.81 -3.99 15.08
CA GLN A 168 12.82 -2.88 16.02
C GLN A 168 12.45 -1.61 15.25
N ASN A 169 11.27 -1.07 15.56
CA ASN A 169 10.82 0.22 15.06
C ASN A 169 11.43 1.35 15.88
N PHE A 170 11.74 2.46 15.23
CA PHE A 170 12.19 3.68 15.89
C PHE A 170 11.85 4.90 15.03
N HIS A 171 11.87 6.08 15.64
CA HIS A 171 11.60 7.33 14.95
C HIS A 171 12.56 8.44 15.35
N TYR A 172 12.63 9.45 14.49
CA TYR A 172 13.28 10.71 14.79
C TYR A 172 12.27 11.64 15.48
N GLU A 173 12.50 11.90 16.75
CA GLU A 173 11.82 12.95 17.48
C GLU A 173 12.42 14.31 17.10
N LEU A 174 11.66 15.07 16.31
CA LEU A 174 12.06 16.39 15.85
C LEU A 174 11.69 17.47 16.88
N PRO A 175 12.58 18.46 17.14
CA PRO A 175 12.23 19.64 17.92
C PRO A 175 11.04 20.38 17.29
N ALA A 176 10.23 21.05 18.11
CA ALA A 176 9.01 21.74 17.68
C ALA A 176 9.24 22.72 16.51
N ALA A 177 10.41 23.36 16.46
CA ALA A 177 10.79 24.30 15.41
C ALA A 177 10.84 23.65 14.00
N TYR A 178 11.11 22.34 13.90
CA TYR A 178 11.16 21.62 12.63
C TYR A 178 9.79 21.13 12.16
N GLN A 179 8.78 21.09 13.03
CA GLN A 179 7.48 20.49 12.70
C GLN A 179 6.79 21.08 11.46
N PRO A 180 6.81 22.41 11.23
CA PRO A 180 6.26 22.99 9.98
C PRO A 180 6.99 22.56 8.71
N TYR A 181 8.21 22.03 8.83
CA TYR A 181 9.10 21.65 7.73
C TYR A 181 9.42 20.16 7.74
N LYS A 182 8.66 19.34 8.48
CA LYS A 182 8.97 17.92 8.72
C LYS A 182 9.17 17.13 7.42
N SER A 183 8.41 17.44 6.36
CA SER A 183 8.51 16.78 5.06
C SER A 183 9.81 17.09 4.30
N ALA A 184 10.51 18.18 4.65
CA ALA A 184 11.76 18.61 4.03
C ALA A 184 13.01 18.28 4.86
N VAL A 185 12.84 17.65 6.02
CA VAL A 185 13.98 17.22 6.83
C VAL A 185 14.66 16.04 6.15
N TYR A 186 15.97 16.15 5.94
CA TYR A 186 16.81 15.06 5.49
C TYR A 186 17.11 14.13 6.67
N TYR A 187 16.96 12.83 6.45
CA TYR A 187 17.27 11.76 7.39
C TYR A 187 18.29 10.79 6.80
N ARG A 188 19.23 10.34 7.63
CA ARG A 188 20.13 9.22 7.35
C ARG A 188 20.25 8.39 8.60
N THR A 189 20.28 7.07 8.47
CA THR A 189 20.57 6.15 9.58
C THR A 189 21.72 5.24 9.17
N ASP A 190 22.65 5.03 10.09
CA ASP A 190 23.81 4.17 9.94
C ASP A 190 23.74 3.18 11.11
N PHE A 191 24.14 1.94 10.80
CA PHE A 191 24.10 0.82 11.72
C PHE A 191 25.53 0.33 11.94
N ASP A 192 25.89 0.08 13.19
CA ASP A 192 27.15 -0.53 13.59
C ASP A 192 26.91 -1.76 14.48
N GLY A 193 27.86 -2.69 14.48
CA GLY A 193 27.75 -4.00 15.14
C GLY A 193 27.40 -5.13 14.17
N ASP A 194 26.46 -5.97 14.56
CA ASP A 194 26.06 -7.12 13.74
C ASP A 194 25.41 -6.66 12.42
N PRO A 195 25.70 -7.34 11.29
CA PRO A 195 25.19 -6.94 9.99
C PRO A 195 23.67 -7.10 9.94
N VAL A 196 22.99 -6.00 9.63
CA VAL A 196 21.54 -5.95 9.37
C VAL A 196 21.29 -5.56 7.91
N PRO A 197 20.31 -6.20 7.23
CA PRO A 197 19.97 -5.81 5.87
C PRO A 197 19.39 -4.39 5.82
N PRO A 198 19.66 -3.62 4.76
CA PRO A 198 18.97 -2.35 4.55
C PRO A 198 17.49 -2.61 4.26
N TYR A 199 16.60 -1.87 4.93
CA TYR A 199 15.18 -1.95 4.65
C TYR A 199 14.77 -0.99 3.53
N SER A 200 14.00 -1.52 2.58
CA SER A 200 13.30 -0.73 1.57
C SER A 200 11.84 -1.18 1.55
N GLY A 201 10.93 -0.31 2.00
CA GLY A 201 9.51 -0.66 2.17
C GLY A 201 8.77 -1.04 0.89
N SER A 202 9.35 -0.73 -0.27
CA SER A 202 8.92 -1.29 -1.56
C SER A 202 10.14 -1.43 -2.47
N LEU A 203 10.16 -2.49 -3.28
CA LEU A 203 11.20 -2.68 -4.30
C LEU A 203 11.14 -1.65 -5.42
N CYS A 204 9.93 -1.18 -5.74
CA CYS A 204 9.71 -0.06 -6.66
C CYS A 204 9.30 1.21 -5.91
N GLY A 205 9.61 1.28 -4.61
CA GLY A 205 9.19 2.39 -3.77
C GLY A 205 9.87 3.68 -4.20
N ASP A 206 9.08 4.72 -4.42
CA ASP A 206 9.57 6.07 -4.62
C ASP A 206 9.96 6.69 -3.26
N ARG A 207 10.92 6.12 -2.53
CA ARG A 207 11.49 6.77 -1.33
C ARG A 207 12.11 8.11 -1.71
N ALA A 208 11.46 9.21 -1.34
CA ALA A 208 11.98 10.55 -1.60
C ALA A 208 13.38 10.70 -1.02
N PHE A 209 14.21 11.53 -1.66
CA PHE A 209 15.58 11.76 -1.25
C PHE A 209 15.61 12.23 0.21
N GLY A 210 16.39 11.54 1.05
CA GLY A 210 16.48 11.88 2.47
C GLY A 210 15.25 11.54 3.31
N ALA A 211 14.20 10.90 2.77
CA ALA A 211 13.09 10.41 3.59
C ALA A 211 13.50 9.17 4.41
N THR A 212 12.77 8.82 5.47
CA THR A 212 12.94 7.55 6.20
C THR A 212 12.23 6.40 5.49
N ALA A 213 12.60 5.13 5.74
CA ALA A 213 12.04 4.02 4.97
C ALA A 213 10.53 3.77 5.21
N MET A 214 10.00 4.17 6.37
CA MET A 214 8.55 4.09 6.67
C MET A 214 7.82 5.43 6.55
N GLY A 215 8.50 6.49 6.10
CA GLY A 215 7.97 7.85 6.07
C GLY A 215 7.76 8.46 7.46
N ASP A 216 7.33 9.72 7.52
CA ASP A 216 7.02 10.45 8.76
C ASP A 216 8.13 10.45 9.82
N ALA A 217 9.39 10.39 9.39
CA ALA A 217 10.55 10.28 10.28
C ALA A 217 10.63 8.93 11.04
N ARG A 218 9.95 7.89 10.56
CA ARG A 218 9.98 6.53 11.10
C ARG A 218 10.85 5.61 10.27
N GLU A 219 11.64 4.80 10.95
CA GLU A 219 12.64 3.93 10.36
C GLU A 219 12.61 2.58 11.08
N VAL A 220 13.24 1.58 10.48
CA VAL A 220 13.22 0.23 11.01
C VAL A 220 14.56 -0.44 10.83
N VAL A 221 14.93 -1.25 11.83
CA VAL A 221 15.98 -2.25 11.69
C VAL A 221 15.36 -3.63 11.85
N TYR A 222 15.75 -4.56 11.00
CA TYR A 222 15.18 -5.89 10.99
C TYR A 222 16.22 -6.97 10.77
N ASN A 223 15.86 -8.21 11.13
CA ASN A 223 16.63 -9.41 10.82
C ASN A 223 15.69 -10.59 10.53
N ASN A 224 16.28 -11.70 10.07
CA ASN A 224 15.61 -12.97 9.86
C ASN A 224 14.83 -13.40 11.13
N CYS A 225 13.57 -13.80 10.94
CA CYS A 225 12.72 -14.17 12.07
C CYS A 225 13.19 -15.43 12.82
N GLU A 226 13.61 -16.47 12.08
CA GLU A 226 13.95 -17.79 12.63
C GLU A 226 15.26 -17.74 13.41
N THR A 227 16.20 -16.90 12.96
CA THR A 227 17.54 -16.77 13.54
C THR A 227 17.88 -15.31 13.82
N PRO A 228 17.16 -14.65 14.74
CA PRO A 228 17.39 -13.24 15.03
C PRO A 228 18.76 -13.11 15.68
N LYS A 229 19.67 -12.49 14.94
CA LYS A 229 20.94 -12.01 15.46
C LYS A 229 20.85 -10.50 15.58
N GLY A 230 21.70 -9.89 16.38
CA GLY A 230 21.92 -8.46 16.28
C GLY A 230 21.84 -7.75 17.59
N ARG A 231 23.01 -7.46 18.18
CA ARG A 231 23.16 -6.21 18.93
C ARG A 231 23.65 -5.14 17.95
N VAL A 232 22.81 -4.16 17.71
CA VAL A 232 23.04 -3.11 16.72
C VAL A 232 23.02 -1.75 17.42
N SER A 233 24.06 -0.97 17.17
CA SER A 233 24.09 0.45 17.51
C SER A 233 23.50 1.24 16.34
N ILE A 234 22.49 2.04 16.62
CA ILE A 234 21.76 2.85 15.65
C ILE A 234 22.12 4.30 15.91
N GLN A 235 22.70 4.97 14.91
CA GLN A 235 22.90 6.41 14.94
C GLN A 235 22.13 7.02 13.77
N GLY A 236 21.45 8.13 14.03
CA GLY A 236 20.75 8.90 13.04
C GLY A 236 21.47 10.21 12.75
N TRP A 237 21.13 10.80 11.61
CA TRP A 237 21.46 12.17 11.26
C TRP A 237 20.24 12.85 10.69
N ALA A 238 19.97 14.07 11.14
CA ALA A 238 18.88 14.89 10.64
C ALA A 238 19.32 16.34 10.41
N ALA A 239 18.77 16.98 9.38
CA ALA A 239 18.89 18.42 9.18
C ALA A 239 17.83 18.95 8.20
N LEU A 240 17.46 20.21 8.36
CA LEU A 240 16.75 20.96 7.32
C LEU A 240 17.81 21.56 6.40
N LEU A 241 18.13 20.84 5.33
CA LEU A 241 19.27 21.17 4.47
C LEU A 241 19.06 22.45 3.65
N GLU A 242 17.86 23.02 3.60
CA GLU A 242 17.61 24.37 3.08
C GLU A 242 18.23 25.45 3.98
N VAL A 243 18.44 25.16 5.27
CA VAL A 243 18.97 26.11 6.27
C VAL A 243 20.37 25.73 6.73
N GLU A 244 20.62 24.45 6.99
CA GLU A 244 21.79 23.96 7.74
C GLU A 244 22.86 23.36 6.84
N ASP A 245 24.12 23.83 6.94
CA ASP A 245 25.21 23.36 6.06
C ASP A 245 25.61 21.90 6.26
N SER A 246 25.29 21.30 7.40
CA SER A 246 25.64 19.93 7.72
C SER A 246 24.54 19.22 8.48
N VAL A 247 24.48 17.89 8.29
CA VAL A 247 23.61 17.02 9.07
C VAL A 247 24.07 16.91 10.52
N ARG A 248 23.15 16.93 11.47
CA ARG A 248 23.46 16.77 12.90
C ARG A 248 23.25 15.34 13.35
N PRO A 249 24.19 14.74 14.11
CA PRO A 249 23.98 13.41 14.68
C PRO A 249 22.91 13.45 15.77
N THR A 250 22.15 12.37 15.88
CA THR A 250 21.26 12.10 17.02
C THR A 250 22.05 11.42 18.16
N ASN A 251 21.37 11.13 19.27
CA ASN A 251 21.83 10.11 20.22
C ASN A 251 22.00 8.74 19.52
N VAL A 252 22.82 7.88 20.13
CA VAL A 252 22.99 6.48 19.71
C VAL A 252 22.02 5.62 20.51
N LEU A 253 21.25 4.79 19.81
CA LEU A 253 20.42 3.76 20.42
C LEU A 253 21.08 2.39 20.28
N THR A 254 20.80 1.50 21.22
CA THR A 254 21.19 0.09 21.11
C THR A 254 19.94 -0.77 21.03
N SER A 255 19.86 -1.61 20.01
CA SER A 255 18.80 -2.60 19.84
C SER A 255 19.40 -4.00 19.92
N ASP A 256 18.77 -4.89 20.69
CA ASP A 256 19.11 -6.31 20.75
C ASP A 256 17.96 -7.12 20.14
N LEU A 257 18.03 -7.38 18.83
CA LEU A 257 16.98 -8.09 18.10
C LEU A 257 16.80 -9.53 18.61
N SER A 258 17.81 -10.11 19.27
CA SER A 258 17.67 -11.44 19.87
C SER A 258 16.72 -11.47 21.07
N ALA A 259 16.44 -10.30 21.67
CA ALA A 259 15.52 -10.16 22.79
C ALA A 259 14.03 -10.15 22.38
N ALA A 260 13.72 -10.29 21.09
CA ALA A 260 12.34 -10.30 20.62
C ALA A 260 11.53 -11.44 21.23
N GLN A 261 10.44 -11.07 21.90
CA GLN A 261 9.51 -12.03 22.50
C GLN A 261 8.69 -12.76 21.43
N ALA A 262 7.96 -13.79 21.89
CA ALA A 262 7.16 -14.68 21.05
C ALA A 262 8.01 -15.57 20.12
N GLY A 263 7.48 -16.66 19.57
CA GLY A 263 8.27 -17.68 18.88
C GLY A 263 7.94 -17.84 17.41
N SER A 264 6.75 -17.42 16.99
CA SER A 264 6.28 -17.79 15.66
C SER A 264 6.91 -16.97 14.55
N CYS A 265 7.41 -17.69 13.55
CA CYS A 265 7.91 -17.13 12.30
C CYS A 265 7.03 -17.49 11.12
N THR A 266 5.72 -17.58 11.36
CA THR A 266 4.70 -17.72 10.31
C THR A 266 3.69 -16.58 10.41
N ALA A 267 3.11 -16.16 9.29
CA ALA A 267 2.13 -15.07 9.29
C ALA A 267 0.93 -15.36 10.21
N PHE A 268 0.46 -16.60 10.20
CA PHE A 268 -0.62 -17.05 11.09
C PHE A 268 -0.22 -17.08 12.55
N GLY A 269 0.95 -17.63 12.89
CA GLY A 269 1.35 -17.71 14.29
C GLY A 269 1.72 -16.35 14.87
N ILE A 270 2.25 -15.40 14.08
CA ILE A 270 2.42 -14.00 14.51
C ILE A 270 1.05 -13.37 14.87
N LEU A 271 0.04 -13.53 14.01
CA LEU A 271 -1.31 -13.04 14.30
C LEU A 271 -1.88 -13.71 15.55
N LYS A 272 -1.78 -15.03 15.66
CA LYS A 272 -2.27 -15.80 16.80
C LYS A 272 -1.63 -15.37 18.12
N GLU A 273 -0.31 -15.22 18.15
CA GLU A 273 0.41 -14.73 19.32
C GLU A 273 -0.01 -13.30 19.69
N ALA A 274 -0.15 -12.41 18.70
CA ALA A 274 -0.59 -11.03 18.95
C ALA A 274 -2.00 -10.97 19.53
N LEU A 275 -2.92 -11.81 19.05
CA LEU A 275 -4.27 -11.96 19.60
C LEU A 275 -4.22 -12.47 21.04
N ALA A 276 -3.39 -13.48 21.33
CA ALA A 276 -3.25 -14.05 22.67
C ALA A 276 -2.66 -13.07 23.70
N THR A 277 -1.79 -12.15 23.28
CA THR A 277 -1.22 -11.12 24.18
C THR A 277 -2.02 -9.82 24.20
N HIS A 278 -3.12 -9.71 23.44
CA HIS A 278 -3.90 -8.49 23.26
C HIS A 278 -3.06 -7.26 22.85
N ASP A 279 -1.96 -7.47 22.13
CA ASP A 279 -1.07 -6.40 21.66
C ASP A 279 -1.68 -5.74 20.42
N GLN A 280 -2.38 -4.63 20.62
CA GLN A 280 -3.13 -3.95 19.55
C GLN A 280 -2.26 -3.51 18.37
N GLN A 281 -1.01 -3.11 18.63
CA GLN A 281 -0.10 -2.69 17.56
C GLN A 281 0.34 -3.90 16.73
N ARG A 282 0.69 -5.01 17.38
CA ARG A 282 1.03 -6.26 16.67
C ARG A 282 -0.18 -6.87 15.97
N ILE A 283 -1.37 -6.80 16.55
CA ILE A 283 -2.62 -7.25 15.92
C ILE A 283 -2.86 -6.46 14.64
N SER A 284 -2.78 -5.12 14.70
CA SER A 284 -3.00 -4.28 13.52
C SER A 284 -1.96 -4.55 12.43
N ASN A 285 -0.67 -4.67 12.77
CA ASN A 285 0.37 -5.02 11.80
C ASN A 285 0.08 -6.40 11.17
N ALA A 286 -0.11 -7.44 11.98
CA ALA A 286 -0.34 -8.79 11.48
C ALA A 286 -1.60 -8.85 10.59
N ALA A 287 -2.71 -8.27 11.04
CA ALA A 287 -3.96 -8.28 10.29
C ALA A 287 -3.87 -7.51 8.96
N CYS A 288 -3.16 -6.38 8.91
CA CYS A 288 -3.01 -5.59 7.68
C CYS A 288 -2.09 -6.24 6.64
N HIS A 289 -1.15 -7.09 7.07
CA HIS A 289 -0.12 -7.65 6.19
C HIS A 289 -0.31 -9.15 5.89
N ILE A 290 -1.20 -9.85 6.60
CA ILE A 290 -1.35 -11.31 6.45
C ILE A 290 -1.69 -11.74 5.02
N SER A 291 -2.61 -11.08 4.32
CA SER A 291 -3.01 -11.47 2.96
C SER A 291 -1.89 -11.38 1.92
N GLY A 292 -0.90 -10.52 2.16
CA GLY A 292 0.27 -10.34 1.29
C GLY A 292 1.43 -11.27 1.62
N ALA A 293 1.26 -12.18 2.59
CA ALA A 293 2.29 -13.13 2.94
C ALA A 293 2.45 -14.18 1.83
N GLU A 294 3.67 -14.68 1.66
CA GLU A 294 3.87 -15.83 0.80
C GLU A 294 3.29 -17.06 1.47
N TYR A 295 2.39 -17.76 0.79
CA TYR A 295 1.82 -19.04 1.23
C TYR A 295 2.24 -20.20 0.30
N ALA A 296 3.13 -19.91 -0.65
CA ALA A 296 3.52 -20.84 -1.71
C ALA A 296 4.61 -21.83 -1.26
N ASP A 297 5.44 -21.45 -0.28
CA ASP A 297 6.42 -22.35 0.34
C ASP A 297 5.82 -23.06 1.56
N ARG A 298 6.28 -24.29 1.86
CA ARG A 298 5.72 -25.13 2.92
C ARG A 298 6.04 -24.63 4.34
N LYS A 299 6.73 -23.51 4.50
CA LYS A 299 7.18 -22.98 5.79
C LYS A 299 6.43 -21.72 6.20
N SER A 300 5.90 -20.96 5.25
CA SER A 300 5.11 -19.76 5.53
C SER A 300 3.60 -20.06 5.54
N GLY A 301 2.98 -19.96 6.72
CA GLY A 301 1.53 -20.13 6.87
C GLY A 301 1.08 -21.59 6.98
N LEU A 302 1.78 -22.37 7.80
CA LEU A 302 1.35 -23.69 8.24
C LEU A 302 -0.11 -23.61 8.78
N PRO A 303 -1.09 -24.31 8.19
CA PRO A 303 -2.50 -24.23 8.61
C PRO A 303 -2.73 -24.50 10.09
N GLN A 304 -1.85 -25.28 10.73
CA GLN A 304 -1.87 -25.55 12.17
C GLN A 304 -1.55 -24.32 13.06
N ASP A 305 -0.89 -23.31 12.51
CA ASP A 305 -0.57 -22.07 13.22
C ASP A 305 -1.71 -21.03 13.11
N ALA A 306 -2.73 -21.30 12.29
CA ALA A 306 -3.88 -20.42 12.11
C ALA A 306 -4.57 -20.13 13.45
N PRO A 307 -5.01 -18.87 13.66
CA PRO A 307 -6.00 -18.58 14.69
C PRO A 307 -7.26 -19.42 14.45
N THR A 308 -7.88 -19.87 15.53
CA THR A 308 -9.16 -20.56 15.52
C THR A 308 -10.29 -19.63 15.06
N ALA A 309 -11.41 -20.20 14.63
CA ALA A 309 -12.60 -19.41 14.33
C ALA A 309 -13.03 -18.54 15.53
N ALA A 310 -12.97 -19.07 16.75
CA ALA A 310 -13.33 -18.33 17.95
C ALA A 310 -12.42 -17.11 18.19
N GLU A 311 -11.10 -17.28 18.07
CA GLU A 311 -10.14 -16.17 18.19
C GLU A 311 -10.38 -15.08 17.14
N MET A 312 -10.67 -15.46 15.89
CA MET A 312 -10.97 -14.49 14.82
C MET A 312 -12.31 -13.78 15.01
N LEU A 313 -13.31 -14.48 15.56
CA LEU A 313 -14.61 -13.87 15.89
C LEU A 313 -14.49 -12.88 17.05
N ASP A 314 -13.66 -13.19 18.05
CA ASP A 314 -13.35 -12.28 19.15
C ASP A 314 -12.57 -11.06 18.65
N PHE A 315 -11.53 -11.28 17.84
CA PHE A 315 -10.80 -10.23 17.17
C PHE A 315 -11.72 -9.26 16.43
N ALA A 316 -12.63 -9.76 15.59
CA ALA A 316 -13.57 -8.93 14.83
C ALA A 316 -14.54 -8.12 15.71
N ARG A 317 -14.78 -8.54 16.97
CA ARG A 317 -15.60 -7.79 17.94
C ARG A 317 -14.79 -6.71 18.66
N ASN A 318 -13.50 -6.98 18.90
CA ASN A 318 -12.62 -6.17 19.75
C ASN A 318 -11.60 -5.34 18.96
N SER A 319 -11.71 -5.26 17.63
CA SER A 319 -10.74 -4.62 16.72
C SER A 319 -10.94 -3.11 16.54
N ALA A 320 -11.40 -2.37 17.56
CA ALA A 320 -11.78 -0.96 17.41
C ALA A 320 -10.64 -0.04 16.90
N THR A 321 -9.39 -0.41 17.18
CA THR A 321 -8.17 0.32 16.77
C THR A 321 -7.57 -0.17 15.45
N THR A 322 -8.03 -1.31 14.93
CA THR A 322 -7.53 -1.89 13.67
C THR A 322 -8.41 -1.46 12.50
N PRO A 323 -7.85 -0.98 11.37
CA PRO A 323 -8.65 -0.61 10.21
C PRO A 323 -9.55 -1.76 9.74
N ARG A 324 -10.83 -1.47 9.47
CA ARG A 324 -11.83 -2.46 9.03
C ARG A 324 -11.33 -3.33 7.88
N ALA A 325 -10.71 -2.73 6.87
CA ALA A 325 -10.17 -3.45 5.71
C ALA A 325 -9.12 -4.51 6.13
N CYS A 326 -8.27 -4.22 7.12
CA CYS A 326 -7.31 -5.17 7.66
C CYS A 326 -8.00 -6.31 8.42
N VAL A 327 -9.05 -6.00 9.19
CA VAL A 327 -9.85 -7.02 9.90
C VAL A 327 -10.47 -8.00 8.91
N LEU A 328 -11.13 -7.49 7.86
CA LEU A 328 -11.78 -8.30 6.84
C LEU A 328 -10.77 -9.10 6.02
N SER A 329 -9.64 -8.49 5.66
CA SER A 329 -8.55 -9.17 4.97
C SER A 329 -7.99 -10.33 5.81
N ALA A 330 -7.76 -10.11 7.10
CA ALA A 330 -7.28 -11.14 8.01
C ALA A 330 -8.30 -12.28 8.19
N MET A 331 -9.58 -11.95 8.40
CA MET A 331 -10.64 -12.96 8.48
C MET A 331 -10.73 -13.78 7.19
N THR A 332 -10.69 -13.13 6.03
CA THR A 332 -10.71 -13.79 4.71
C THR A 332 -9.50 -14.71 4.56
N THR A 333 -8.31 -14.24 4.92
CA THR A 333 -7.06 -15.01 4.77
C THR A 333 -7.06 -16.22 5.68
N VAL A 334 -7.44 -16.06 6.95
CA VAL A 334 -7.58 -17.20 7.88
C VAL A 334 -8.65 -18.17 7.39
N LEU A 335 -9.82 -17.69 6.97
CA LEU A 335 -10.89 -18.51 6.39
C LEU A 335 -10.40 -19.34 5.20
N THR A 336 -9.57 -18.73 4.35
CA THR A 336 -9.01 -19.35 3.13
C THR A 336 -8.06 -20.49 3.44
N HIS A 337 -7.35 -20.45 4.56
CA HIS A 337 -6.26 -21.39 4.87
C HIS A 337 -6.50 -22.28 6.10
N MET A 338 -7.58 -22.06 6.86
CA MET A 338 -7.85 -22.85 8.07
C MET A 338 -8.25 -24.31 7.75
N PRO A 339 -7.74 -25.30 8.50
CA PRO A 339 -8.03 -26.72 8.25
C PRO A 339 -9.38 -27.19 8.81
N GLU A 340 -9.93 -26.47 9.79
CA GLU A 340 -11.16 -26.79 10.54
C GLU A 340 -12.45 -26.26 9.86
N PRO A 341 -13.66 -26.65 10.32
CA PRO A 341 -14.91 -26.14 9.76
C PRO A 341 -14.99 -24.61 9.84
N ALA A 342 -14.84 -24.02 8.66
CA ALA A 342 -14.84 -22.59 8.37
C ALA A 342 -16.21 -21.90 8.52
N GLU A 343 -17.24 -22.62 8.96
CA GLU A 343 -18.63 -22.16 8.87
C GLU A 343 -18.94 -20.92 9.74
N PRO A 344 -18.67 -20.91 11.06
CA PRO A 344 -18.97 -19.75 11.88
C PRO A 344 -18.21 -18.50 11.46
N LEU A 345 -16.94 -18.66 11.04
CA LEU A 345 -16.11 -17.55 10.57
C LEU A 345 -16.63 -17.00 9.24
N GLY A 346 -16.92 -17.88 8.28
CA GLY A 346 -17.49 -17.50 6.99
C GLY A 346 -18.83 -16.78 7.16
N GLN A 347 -19.76 -17.34 7.94
CA GLN A 347 -21.06 -16.72 8.21
C GLN A 347 -20.90 -15.33 8.85
N ARG A 348 -20.00 -15.19 9.84
CA ARG A 348 -19.80 -13.89 10.46
C ARG A 348 -19.19 -12.87 9.51
N LEU A 349 -18.20 -13.27 8.71
CA LEU A 349 -17.59 -12.41 7.69
C LEU A 349 -18.66 -11.92 6.71
N GLY A 350 -19.50 -12.83 6.23
CA GLY A 350 -20.65 -12.54 5.38
C GLY A 350 -21.64 -11.56 6.00
N GLN A 351 -21.94 -11.70 7.31
CA GLN A 351 -22.82 -10.78 8.03
C GLN A 351 -22.21 -9.37 8.16
N ILE A 352 -20.90 -9.28 8.47
CA ILE A 352 -20.21 -7.99 8.65
C ILE A 352 -20.18 -7.20 7.34
N ILE A 353 -19.93 -7.88 6.22
CA ILE A 353 -19.93 -7.25 4.88
C ILE A 353 -21.37 -6.99 4.43
N GLY A 354 -22.26 -7.97 4.60
CA GLY A 354 -23.67 -7.91 4.21
C GLY A 354 -24.45 -6.79 4.89
N ALA A 355 -24.11 -6.41 6.12
CA ALA A 355 -24.69 -5.24 6.78
C ALA A 355 -24.48 -3.95 5.97
N GLY A 356 -23.29 -3.76 5.38
CA GLY A 356 -22.99 -2.62 4.50
C GLY A 356 -23.80 -2.62 3.21
N LEU A 357 -24.07 -3.79 2.65
CA LEU A 357 -24.91 -3.95 1.44
C LEU A 357 -26.37 -3.55 1.66
N THR A 358 -26.84 -3.52 2.91
CA THR A 358 -28.20 -3.07 3.26
C THR A 358 -28.31 -1.57 3.55
N SER A 359 -27.18 -0.84 3.49
CA SER A 359 -27.14 0.59 3.71
C SER A 359 -27.94 1.36 2.65
N THR A 360 -28.49 2.50 3.05
CA THR A 360 -29.08 3.48 2.11
C THR A 360 -28.04 4.41 1.50
N ASP A 361 -26.81 4.42 2.04
CA ASP A 361 -25.70 5.20 1.51
C ASP A 361 -24.97 4.40 0.42
N ALA A 362 -25.00 4.92 -0.81
CA ALA A 362 -24.38 4.29 -1.98
C ALA A 362 -22.87 4.07 -1.80
N ALA A 363 -22.14 4.99 -1.13
CA ALA A 363 -20.71 4.83 -0.91
C ALA A 363 -20.40 3.66 0.05
N VAL A 364 -21.28 3.43 1.03
CA VAL A 364 -21.18 2.28 1.95
C VAL A 364 -21.48 0.97 1.23
N VAL A 365 -22.50 0.96 0.35
CA VAL A 365 -22.83 -0.21 -0.48
C VAL A 365 -21.67 -0.55 -1.42
N ASP A 366 -21.11 0.44 -2.11
CA ASP A 366 -19.98 0.25 -3.03
C ASP A 366 -18.74 -0.28 -2.29
N ALA A 367 -18.41 0.28 -1.12
CA ALA A 367 -17.32 -0.20 -0.30
C ALA A 367 -17.53 -1.67 0.12
N ALA A 368 -18.75 -2.03 0.56
CA ALA A 368 -19.07 -3.41 0.94
C ALA A 368 -19.02 -4.38 -0.25
N LEU A 369 -19.40 -3.96 -1.46
CA LEU A 369 -19.26 -4.77 -2.68
C LEU A 369 -17.80 -4.99 -3.05
N ILE A 370 -16.94 -3.97 -2.91
CA ILE A 370 -15.50 -4.09 -3.11
C ILE A 370 -14.90 -5.06 -2.09
N GLU A 371 -15.22 -4.90 -0.80
CA GLU A 371 -14.78 -5.81 0.28
C GLU A 371 -15.19 -7.27 -0.03
N LEU A 372 -16.45 -7.49 -0.41
CA LEU A 372 -16.95 -8.83 -0.73
C LEU A 372 -16.24 -9.44 -1.94
N SER A 373 -16.07 -8.65 -3.00
CA SER A 373 -15.41 -9.06 -4.24
C SER A 373 -13.96 -9.45 -4.00
N GLN A 374 -13.24 -8.66 -3.20
CA GLN A 374 -11.87 -8.95 -2.80
C GLN A 374 -11.80 -10.26 -1.98
N SER A 375 -12.73 -10.47 -1.06
CA SER A 375 -12.78 -11.71 -0.27
C SER A 375 -13.05 -12.94 -1.13
N VAL A 376 -14.05 -12.89 -2.02
CA VAL A 376 -14.36 -13.99 -2.96
C VAL A 376 -13.18 -14.25 -3.90
N GLY A 377 -12.61 -13.21 -4.49
CA GLY A 377 -11.45 -13.31 -5.37
C GLY A 377 -10.25 -13.95 -4.66
N TYR A 378 -9.96 -13.54 -3.42
CA TYR A 378 -8.87 -14.11 -2.64
C TYR A 378 -9.07 -15.59 -2.34
N ILE A 379 -10.28 -15.99 -1.87
CA ILE A 379 -10.61 -17.39 -1.60
C ILE A 379 -10.52 -18.22 -2.89
N SER A 380 -11.00 -17.69 -4.01
CA SER A 380 -10.95 -18.38 -5.31
C SER A 380 -9.52 -18.61 -5.81
N MET A 381 -8.65 -17.60 -5.70
CA MET A 381 -7.26 -17.70 -6.18
C MET A 381 -6.38 -18.57 -5.26
N ASN A 382 -6.54 -18.45 -3.94
CA ASN A 382 -5.63 -19.07 -2.97
C ASN A 382 -6.20 -20.35 -2.34
N GLY A 383 -7.52 -20.53 -2.37
CA GLY A 383 -8.19 -21.71 -1.85
C GLY A 383 -8.16 -22.92 -2.81
N TRP A 384 -7.66 -22.77 -4.05
CA TRP A 384 -7.70 -23.85 -5.06
C TRP A 384 -6.86 -25.08 -4.71
N ARG A 385 -5.88 -24.96 -3.79
CA ARG A 385 -5.14 -26.12 -3.27
C ARG A 385 -5.99 -26.98 -2.33
N ASP A 386 -7.07 -26.45 -1.79
CA ASP A 386 -7.98 -27.14 -0.88
C ASP A 386 -9.32 -27.47 -1.56
N LYS A 387 -9.82 -28.70 -1.35
CA LYS A 387 -11.13 -29.15 -1.85
C LYS A 387 -12.33 -28.32 -1.33
N ASN A 388 -12.10 -27.41 -0.39
CA ASN A 388 -13.14 -26.72 0.38
C ASN A 388 -13.34 -25.24 -0.03
N GLY A 389 -12.59 -24.70 -1.01
CA GLY A 389 -12.70 -23.29 -1.41
C GLY A 389 -14.12 -22.87 -1.78
N ALA A 390 -14.84 -23.69 -2.56
CA ALA A 390 -16.23 -23.44 -2.93
C ALA A 390 -17.15 -23.38 -1.70
N GLN A 391 -17.02 -24.33 -0.77
CA GLN A 391 -17.81 -24.34 0.47
C GLN A 391 -17.56 -23.10 1.32
N ARG A 392 -16.29 -22.67 1.46
CA ARG A 392 -15.92 -21.45 2.20
C ARG A 392 -16.59 -20.20 1.60
N MET A 393 -16.58 -20.06 0.27
CA MET A 393 -17.27 -18.97 -0.42
C MET A 393 -18.79 -19.03 -0.20
N GLN A 394 -19.41 -20.20 -0.34
CA GLN A 394 -20.85 -20.37 -0.14
C GLN A 394 -21.30 -19.98 1.26
N THR A 395 -20.60 -20.46 2.28
CA THR A 395 -20.84 -20.09 3.68
C THR A 395 -20.71 -18.58 3.90
N MET A 396 -19.68 -17.95 3.33
CA MET A 396 -19.45 -16.51 3.46
C MET A 396 -20.53 -15.70 2.75
N LEU A 397 -20.99 -16.14 1.58
CA LEU A 397 -21.97 -15.41 0.78
C LEU A 397 -23.41 -15.59 1.29
N GLU A 398 -23.73 -16.71 1.91
CA GLU A 398 -25.10 -17.04 2.35
C GLU A 398 -25.80 -15.93 3.17
N PRO A 399 -25.15 -15.28 4.16
CA PRO A 399 -25.75 -14.17 4.89
C PRO A 399 -25.93 -12.89 4.07
N ALA A 400 -25.08 -12.66 3.05
CA ALA A 400 -25.11 -11.48 2.18
C ALA A 400 -26.08 -11.63 1.00
N LEU A 401 -26.46 -12.87 0.65
CA LEU A 401 -27.33 -13.19 -0.49
C LEU A 401 -28.62 -12.36 -0.58
N PRO A 402 -29.42 -12.18 0.50
CA PRO A 402 -30.64 -11.38 0.40
C PRO A 402 -30.38 -9.95 -0.08
N ALA A 403 -29.28 -9.34 0.40
CA ALA A 403 -28.91 -7.98 0.04
C ALA A 403 -28.39 -7.91 -1.41
N LEU A 404 -27.56 -8.87 -1.82
CA LEU A 404 -27.06 -8.97 -3.20
C LEU A 404 -28.18 -9.11 -4.22
N VAL A 405 -29.15 -10.00 -3.97
CA VAL A 405 -30.31 -10.18 -4.85
C VAL A 405 -31.14 -8.91 -4.89
N LYS A 406 -31.39 -8.25 -3.76
CA LYS A 406 -32.13 -6.98 -3.73
C LYS A 406 -31.43 -5.87 -4.53
N LEU A 407 -30.11 -5.75 -4.44
CA LEU A 407 -29.30 -4.79 -5.20
C LEU A 407 -29.36 -5.06 -6.71
N LEU A 408 -29.31 -6.33 -7.11
CA LEU A 408 -29.46 -6.72 -8.52
C LEU A 408 -30.86 -6.34 -9.03
N LEU A 409 -31.91 -6.66 -8.26
CA LEU A 409 -33.29 -6.38 -8.64
C LEU A 409 -33.62 -4.89 -8.69
N SER A 410 -32.92 -4.05 -7.91
CA SER A 410 -33.12 -2.59 -7.95
C SER A 410 -32.45 -1.92 -9.16
N GLY A 411 -31.57 -2.63 -9.90
CA GLY A 411 -30.83 -2.06 -11.02
C GLY A 411 -29.85 -0.97 -10.61
N GLN A 412 -29.39 -1.02 -9.36
CA GLN A 412 -28.40 -0.07 -8.87
C GLN A 412 -27.07 -0.30 -9.60
N ALA A 413 -26.53 0.76 -10.21
CA ALA A 413 -25.24 0.69 -10.86
C ALA A 413 -24.16 0.36 -9.83
N VAL A 414 -23.43 -0.72 -10.06
CA VAL A 414 -22.33 -1.16 -9.20
C VAL A 414 -21.01 -0.59 -9.72
N SER A 415 -20.09 -0.28 -8.80
CA SER A 415 -18.72 0.09 -9.16
C SER A 415 -18.08 -0.92 -10.12
N ARG A 416 -17.45 -0.42 -11.19
CA ARG A 416 -16.70 -1.25 -12.15
C ARG A 416 -15.50 -1.99 -11.54
N THR A 417 -15.09 -1.62 -10.33
CA THR A 417 -13.99 -2.25 -9.60
C THR A 417 -14.43 -3.48 -8.80
N ALA A 418 -15.73 -3.68 -8.61
CA ALA A 418 -16.28 -4.85 -7.95
C ALA A 418 -16.56 -5.98 -8.96
N MET A 419 -16.59 -7.20 -8.45
CA MET A 419 -17.10 -8.35 -9.19
C MET A 419 -18.59 -8.12 -9.52
N PRO A 420 -19.06 -8.50 -10.72
CA PRO A 420 -20.47 -8.39 -11.07
C PRO A 420 -21.38 -9.08 -10.04
N LEU A 421 -22.54 -8.49 -9.73
CA LEU A 421 -23.48 -9.06 -8.75
C LEU A 421 -23.91 -10.49 -9.11
N ALA A 422 -24.11 -10.74 -10.41
CA ALA A 422 -24.42 -12.06 -10.93
C ALA A 422 -23.35 -13.11 -10.58
N GLU A 423 -22.07 -12.75 -10.66
CA GLU A 423 -20.95 -13.64 -10.35
C GLU A 423 -20.86 -13.91 -8.84
N LEU A 424 -21.05 -12.88 -7.99
CA LEU A 424 -21.13 -13.04 -6.53
C LEU A 424 -22.29 -13.96 -6.12
N ILE A 425 -23.47 -13.80 -6.71
CA ILE A 425 -24.62 -14.69 -6.48
C ILE A 425 -24.32 -16.11 -6.98
N GLY A 426 -23.67 -16.23 -8.14
CA GLY A 426 -23.22 -17.51 -8.69
C GLY A 426 -22.28 -18.28 -7.76
N HIS A 427 -21.31 -17.60 -7.15
CA HIS A 427 -20.38 -18.20 -6.19
C HIS A 427 -21.04 -18.74 -4.92
N ALA A 428 -22.26 -18.28 -4.58
CA ALA A 428 -23.02 -18.84 -3.47
C ALA A 428 -23.66 -20.20 -3.80
N GLY A 429 -23.63 -20.63 -5.07
CA GLY A 429 -24.05 -21.96 -5.52
C GLY A 429 -25.46 -22.34 -5.05
N ASN A 430 -25.60 -23.53 -4.47
CA ASN A 430 -26.90 -24.05 -4.03
C ASN A 430 -27.61 -23.16 -3.00
N LYS A 431 -26.88 -22.32 -2.25
CA LYS A 431 -27.49 -21.38 -1.30
C LYS A 431 -28.33 -20.30 -1.99
N ALA A 432 -28.03 -20.01 -3.26
CA ALA A 432 -28.78 -19.04 -4.07
C ALA A 432 -30.06 -19.62 -4.70
N HIS A 433 -30.27 -20.94 -4.73
CA HIS A 433 -31.42 -21.55 -5.41
C HIS A 433 -32.78 -21.06 -4.92
N ARG A 434 -32.87 -20.65 -3.65
CA ARG A 434 -34.11 -20.09 -3.10
C ARG A 434 -34.57 -18.79 -3.77
N TYR A 435 -33.68 -18.11 -4.51
CA TYR A 435 -33.94 -16.85 -5.20
C TYR A 435 -34.21 -17.01 -6.71
N ILE A 436 -34.25 -18.26 -7.22
CA ILE A 436 -34.55 -18.53 -8.63
C ILE A 436 -35.89 -17.90 -9.07
N PRO A 437 -36.99 -17.99 -8.29
CA PRO A 437 -38.25 -17.36 -8.69
C PRO A 437 -38.15 -15.85 -8.90
N GLU A 438 -37.49 -15.13 -7.98
CA GLU A 438 -37.31 -13.68 -8.04
C GLU A 438 -36.42 -13.26 -9.20
N LEU A 439 -35.33 -14.00 -9.44
CA LEU A 439 -34.41 -13.74 -10.55
C LEU A 439 -35.07 -14.02 -11.91
N LEU A 440 -35.92 -15.05 -12.02
CA LEU A 440 -36.68 -15.33 -13.25
C LEU A 440 -37.65 -14.20 -13.56
N ALA A 441 -38.39 -13.73 -12.56
CA ALA A 441 -39.32 -12.61 -12.72
C ALA A 441 -38.61 -11.33 -13.20
N ALA A 442 -37.39 -11.07 -12.73
CA ALA A 442 -36.59 -9.95 -13.20
C ALA A 442 -36.01 -10.16 -14.60
N ALA A 443 -35.57 -11.37 -14.93
CA ALA A 443 -35.05 -11.69 -16.26
C ALA A 443 -36.13 -11.58 -17.35
N GLU A 444 -37.39 -11.86 -17.02
CA GLU A 444 -38.55 -11.72 -17.91
C GLU A 444 -39.00 -10.26 -18.12
N SER A 445 -38.49 -9.31 -17.32
CA SER A 445 -38.83 -7.89 -17.43
C SER A 445 -38.02 -7.20 -18.54
N PRO A 446 -38.56 -6.21 -19.27
CA PRO A 446 -37.82 -5.43 -20.27
C PRO A 446 -36.80 -4.42 -19.68
N ALA A 447 -36.51 -4.50 -18.38
CA ALA A 447 -35.64 -3.56 -17.67
C ALA A 447 -34.14 -3.86 -17.84
N ALA A 448 -33.29 -2.86 -17.54
CA ALA A 448 -31.83 -2.98 -17.54
C ALA A 448 -31.30 -4.11 -16.62
N THR A 449 -32.10 -4.56 -15.65
CA THR A 449 -31.78 -5.66 -14.72
C THR A 449 -31.93 -7.06 -15.32
N SER A 450 -32.55 -7.18 -16.50
CA SER A 450 -32.82 -8.47 -17.16
C SER A 450 -31.53 -9.23 -17.51
N SER A 451 -30.49 -8.53 -17.98
CA SER A 451 -29.22 -9.16 -18.37
C SER A 451 -28.44 -9.69 -17.16
N GLU A 452 -28.37 -8.94 -16.07
CA GLU A 452 -27.69 -9.39 -14.84
C GLU A 452 -28.46 -10.51 -14.14
N ALA A 453 -29.80 -10.44 -14.09
CA ALA A 453 -30.63 -11.51 -13.55
C ALA A 453 -30.45 -12.81 -14.34
N LEU A 454 -30.44 -12.72 -15.68
CA LEU A 454 -30.17 -13.87 -16.53
C LEU A 454 -28.75 -14.42 -16.35
N ALA A 455 -27.74 -13.55 -16.19
CA ALA A 455 -26.37 -13.98 -15.92
C ALA A 455 -26.28 -14.74 -14.58
N ALA A 456 -26.94 -14.24 -13.52
CA ALA A 456 -26.98 -14.92 -12.23
C ALA A 456 -27.65 -16.30 -12.33
N LEU A 457 -28.81 -16.37 -13.00
CA LEU A 457 -29.53 -17.63 -13.27
C LEU A 457 -28.69 -18.63 -14.06
N SER A 458 -27.91 -18.15 -15.03
CA SER A 458 -27.02 -18.99 -15.84
C SER A 458 -25.91 -19.65 -15.02
N LEU A 459 -25.53 -19.03 -13.90
CA LEU A 459 -24.51 -19.56 -12.99
C LEU A 459 -25.10 -20.53 -11.95
N ILE A 460 -26.31 -20.25 -11.44
CA ILE A 460 -26.91 -21.04 -10.34
C ILE A 460 -27.85 -22.15 -10.84
N ALA A 461 -28.46 -22.02 -12.02
CA ALA A 461 -29.43 -22.97 -12.55
C ALA A 461 -29.31 -23.11 -14.09
N PRO A 462 -28.13 -23.49 -14.62
CA PRO A 462 -27.91 -23.57 -16.07
C PRO A 462 -28.81 -24.58 -16.79
N ASP A 463 -29.28 -25.59 -16.06
CA ASP A 463 -30.12 -26.67 -16.60
C ASP A 463 -31.64 -26.41 -16.41
N ASP A 464 -32.04 -25.28 -15.83
CA ASP A 464 -33.47 -24.94 -15.74
C ASP A 464 -34.02 -24.60 -17.13
N PRO A 465 -35.05 -25.31 -17.63
CA PRO A 465 -35.56 -25.11 -18.98
C PRO A 465 -36.09 -23.69 -19.23
N ARG A 466 -36.52 -22.98 -18.19
CA ARG A 466 -36.96 -21.58 -18.28
C ARG A 466 -35.77 -20.66 -18.54
N VAL A 467 -34.64 -20.89 -17.86
CA VAL A 467 -33.39 -20.14 -18.06
C VAL A 467 -32.88 -20.36 -19.49
N GLN A 468 -32.86 -21.61 -19.96
CA GLN A 468 -32.46 -21.93 -21.34
C GLN A 468 -33.38 -21.26 -22.38
N SER A 469 -34.68 -21.18 -22.12
CA SER A 469 -35.63 -20.47 -22.98
C SER A 469 -35.31 -18.97 -23.04
N LEU A 470 -35.12 -18.32 -21.90
CA LEU A 470 -34.77 -16.89 -21.82
C LEU A 470 -33.45 -16.57 -22.53
N GLN A 471 -32.43 -17.42 -22.36
CA GLN A 471 -31.15 -17.27 -23.07
C GLN A 471 -31.33 -17.31 -24.60
N ARG A 472 -32.19 -18.20 -25.13
CA ARG A 472 -32.45 -18.27 -26.57
C ARG A 472 -33.22 -17.07 -27.11
N THR A 473 -34.07 -16.45 -26.29
CA THR A 473 -34.87 -15.28 -26.69
C THR A 473 -34.06 -13.98 -26.65
N ILE A 474 -33.09 -13.85 -25.74
CA ILE A 474 -32.30 -12.62 -25.56
C ILE A 474 -31.03 -12.60 -26.46
N LYS A 475 -30.40 -13.74 -26.71
CA LYS A 475 -29.23 -13.85 -27.61
C LYS A 475 -29.43 -13.35 -29.06
N PRO A 476 -30.64 -13.38 -29.67
CA PRO A 476 -30.87 -12.78 -30.99
C PRO A 476 -31.01 -11.25 -30.99
N LEU A 477 -31.18 -10.58 -29.84
CA LEU A 477 -31.39 -9.12 -29.79
C LEU A 477 -30.09 -8.29 -29.73
N THR A 478 -28.95 -8.90 -29.41
CA THR A 478 -27.64 -8.20 -29.32
C THR A 478 -26.80 -8.24 -30.59
N LEU A 479 -27.22 -8.97 -31.63
CA LEU A 479 -26.51 -9.09 -32.90
C LEU A 479 -27.00 -8.14 -34.01
N ASP A 480 -28.04 -7.33 -33.75
CA ASP A 480 -28.69 -6.48 -34.78
C ASP A 480 -28.49 -4.97 -34.56
N SER A 481 -27.44 -4.56 -33.84
CA SER A 481 -27.05 -3.15 -33.68
C SER A 481 -25.71 -2.77 -34.32
N THR A 482 -25.32 -3.47 -35.39
CA THR A 482 -24.47 -2.82 -36.39
C THR A 482 -25.30 -1.71 -37.05
N GLN A 483 -25.21 -0.50 -36.50
CA GLN A 483 -25.53 0.70 -37.27
C GLN A 483 -24.69 0.72 -38.56
N PRO A 484 -25.23 1.26 -39.67
CA PRO A 484 -24.43 1.59 -40.84
C PRO A 484 -23.37 2.66 -40.55
#